data_AF-A0A497HNU9-F1
#
_entry.id   AF-A0A497HNU9-F1
#
_cell.length_a   1.000
_cell.length_b   1.000
_cell.length_c   1.000
_cell.angle_alpha   90.00
_cell.angle_beta   90.00
_cell.angle_gamma   90.00
#
_symmetry.space_group_name_H-M   'P 1'
#
loop_
_entity.id
_entity.type
_entity.pdbx_description
1 polymer ?
#
loop_
_entity_poly.entity_id
_entity_poly.type
_entity_poly.pdbx_seq_one_letter_code
_entity_poly.pdbx_strand_id
1 'polypeptide(L)'
;MRHKWSVEDDLVAFYLYRCGKNDAPLSFKEVCELLEISENSMRMRIANYRYLDVGKGLSHFSKQTKEVYEKYRDFSEEDLRKVGRNIIERRLTSRKL
;
A
#
# COMPACT_ATOMS: atom_id res chain seq x y z
N MET A 1 9.14 17.48 -1.44
CA MET A 1 10.13 16.47 -1.00
C MET A 1 9.70 15.11 -1.55
N ARG A 2 10.58 14.30 -2.15
CA ARG A 2 10.20 12.94 -2.59
C ARG A 2 10.07 12.05 -1.36
N HIS A 3 8.87 11.53 -1.09
CA HIS A 3 8.69 10.51 -0.07
C HIS A 3 9.58 9.31 -0.40
N LYS A 4 10.41 8.88 0.55
CA LYS A 4 11.17 7.64 0.42
C LYS A 4 10.25 6.50 0.87
N TRP A 5 9.67 5.81 -0.09
CA TRP A 5 8.81 4.65 0.14
C TRP A 5 9.55 3.55 0.91
N SER A 6 9.07 3.24 2.11
CA SER A 6 9.48 2.05 2.84
C SER A 6 8.78 0.80 2.28
N VAL A 7 9.28 -0.39 2.63
CA VAL A 7 8.63 -1.66 2.29
C VAL A 7 7.21 -1.72 2.87
N GLU A 8 7.00 -1.19 4.08
CA GLU A 8 5.69 -1.13 4.71
C GLU A 8 4.72 -0.23 3.95
N ASP A 9 5.18 0.93 3.45
CA ASP A 9 4.35 1.82 2.62
C ASP A 9 3.90 1.10 1.34
N ASP A 10 4.83 0.38 0.70
CA ASP A 10 4.55 -0.42 -0.49
C ASP A 10 3.52 -1.52 -0.20
N LEU A 11 3.63 -2.16 0.95
CA LEU A 11 2.71 -3.20 1.39
C LEU A 11 1.31 -2.64 1.65
N VAL A 12 1.21 -1.45 2.24
CA VAL A 12 -0.08 -0.75 2.39
C VAL A 12 -0.67 -0.38 1.03
N ALA A 13 0.14 0.08 0.07
CA ALA A 13 -0.34 0.33 -1.28
C ALA A 13 -0.85 -0.94 -1.98
N PHE A 14 -0.17 -2.08 -1.79
CA PHE A 14 -0.61 -3.37 -2.32
C PHE A 14 -1.91 -3.85 -1.65
N TYR A 15 -2.01 -3.70 -0.34
CA TYR A 15 -3.23 -3.96 0.44
C TYR A 15 -4.42 -3.13 -0.06
N LEU A 16 -4.24 -1.81 -0.24
CA LEU A 16 -5.30 -0.92 -0.74
C LEU A 16 -5.72 -1.26 -2.18
N TYR A 17 -4.80 -1.79 -3.00
CA TYR A 17 -5.09 -2.29 -4.33
C TYR A 17 -5.98 -3.55 -4.30
N ARG A 18 -5.59 -4.57 -3.53
CA ARG A 18 -6.25 -5.88 -3.50
C ARG A 18 -7.55 -5.91 -2.71
N CYS A 19 -7.57 -5.30 -1.53
CA CYS A 19 -8.71 -5.38 -0.60
C CYS A 19 -9.68 -4.19 -0.73
N GLY A 20 -9.29 -3.18 -1.51
CA GLY A 20 -10.08 -1.96 -1.70
C GLY A 20 -10.01 -0.99 -0.52
N LYS A 21 -10.61 0.18 -0.72
CA LYS A 21 -10.50 1.32 0.21
C LYS A 21 -11.45 1.24 1.42
N ASN A 22 -12.48 0.41 1.33
CA ASN A 22 -13.57 0.38 2.32
C ASN A 22 -13.26 -0.54 3.52
N ASP A 23 -12.16 -1.29 3.48
CA ASP A 23 -11.80 -2.22 4.55
C ASP A 23 -10.72 -1.69 5.52
N ALA A 24 -10.12 -0.54 5.18
CA ALA A 24 -9.13 0.09 6.05
C ALA A 24 -9.81 0.73 7.27
N PRO A 25 -9.16 0.71 8.45
CA PRO A 25 -9.67 1.38 9.66
C PRO A 25 -9.69 2.91 9.52
N LEU A 26 -9.09 3.43 8.46
CA LEU A 26 -8.98 4.83 8.11
C LEU A 26 -9.41 5.01 6.65
N SER A 27 -9.97 6.18 6.31
CA SER A 27 -10.21 6.53 4.92
C SER A 27 -8.90 6.58 4.11
N PHE A 28 -9.01 6.49 2.79
CA PHE A 28 -7.85 6.58 1.90
C PHE A 28 -7.00 7.84 2.15
N LYS A 29 -7.65 8.97 2.41
CA LYS A 29 -6.99 10.24 2.70
C LYS A 29 -6.24 10.18 4.03
N GLU A 30 -6.87 9.67 5.09
CA GLU A 30 -6.24 9.53 6.41
C GLU A 30 -5.06 8.55 6.38
N VAL A 31 -5.13 7.46 5.60
CA VAL A 31 -3.98 6.56 5.40
C VAL A 31 -2.83 7.29 4.71
N CYS A 32 -3.12 8.09 3.67
CA CYS A 32 -2.11 8.88 2.98
C CYS A 32 -1.44 9.91 3.91
N GLU A 33 -2.24 10.60 4.74
CA GLU A 33 -1.75 11.56 5.75
C GLU A 33 -0.96 10.88 6.88
N LEU A 34 -1.34 9.66 7.27
CA LEU A 34 -0.62 8.86 8.26
C LEU A 34 0.77 8.46 7.76
N LEU A 35 0.88 8.10 6.48
CA LEU A 35 2.14 7.68 5.85
C LEU A 35 2.96 8.84 5.29
N GLU A 36 2.44 10.06 5.36
CA GLU A 36 3.06 11.28 4.80
C GLU A 36 3.29 11.17 3.27
N ILE A 37 2.38 10.46 2.59
CA ILE A 37 2.38 10.23 1.14
C ILE A 37 1.20 10.99 0.53
N SER A 38 1.43 11.70 -0.58
CA SER A 38 0.32 12.33 -1.29
C SER A 38 -0.62 11.30 -1.90
N GLU A 39 -1.93 11.59 -1.92
CA GLU A 39 -2.93 10.71 -2.54
C GLU A 39 -2.56 10.33 -3.98
N ASN A 40 -2.00 11.28 -4.75
CA ASN A 40 -1.59 11.02 -6.12
C ASN A 40 -0.43 10.01 -6.19
N SER A 41 0.59 10.18 -5.35
CA SER A 41 1.71 9.24 -5.26
C SER A 41 1.24 7.84 -4.85
N MET A 42 0.31 7.75 -3.90
CA MET A 42 -0.31 6.48 -3.49
C MET A 42 -1.08 5.82 -4.64
N ARG A 43 -1.90 6.59 -5.38
CA ARG A 43 -2.63 6.09 -6.55
C ARG A 43 -1.72 5.61 -7.67
N MET A 44 -0.61 6.31 -7.92
CA MET A 44 0.41 5.86 -8.87
C MET A 44 1.01 4.51 -8.43
N ARG A 45 1.30 4.33 -7.14
CA ARG A 45 1.82 3.06 -6.63
C ARG A 45 0.80 1.93 -6.75
N ILE A 46 -0.47 2.20 -6.45
CA ILE A 46 -1.57 1.25 -6.70
C ILE A 46 -1.65 0.87 -8.19
N ALA A 47 -1.48 1.84 -9.09
CA ALA A 47 -1.47 1.57 -10.54
C ALA A 47 -0.26 0.74 -10.98
N ASN A 48 0.87 0.80 -10.26
CA ASN A 48 2.00 -0.12 -10.49
C ASN A 48 1.62 -1.57 -10.11
N TYR A 49 0.97 -1.78 -8.97
CA TYR A 49 0.51 -3.11 -8.58
C TYR A 49 -0.53 -3.67 -9.54
N ARG A 50 -1.46 -2.84 -10.02
CA ARG A 50 -2.39 -3.24 -11.08
C ARG A 50 -1.67 -3.69 -12.36
N TYR A 51 -0.57 -3.04 -12.72
CA TYR A 51 0.23 -3.44 -13.87
C TYR A 51 0.90 -4.80 -13.63
N LEU A 52 1.48 -5.02 -12.46
CA LEU A 52 2.09 -6.31 -12.09
C LEU A 52 1.07 -7.47 -12.04
N ASP A 53 -0.16 -7.18 -11.64
CA ASP A 53 -1.23 -8.17 -11.49
C ASP A 53 -1.90 -8.52 -12.83
N VAL A 54 -2.37 -7.51 -13.57
CA VAL A 54 -3.21 -7.73 -14.77
C VAL A 54 -2.68 -7.07 -16.04
N GLY A 55 -1.44 -6.60 -16.04
CA GLY A 55 -0.81 -5.94 -17.20
C GLY A 55 -1.38 -4.56 -17.53
N LYS A 56 -2.20 -3.96 -16.65
CA LYS A 56 -2.84 -2.64 -16.86
C LYS A 56 -2.44 -1.65 -15.78
N GLY A 57 -2.01 -0.45 -16.16
CA GLY A 57 -1.63 0.59 -15.22
C GLY A 57 -0.27 1.20 -15.56
N LEU A 58 0.50 1.57 -14.55
CA LEU A 58 1.82 2.17 -14.73
C LEU A 58 2.89 1.08 -14.75
N SER A 59 3.53 0.89 -15.90
CA SER A 59 4.56 -0.13 -16.11
C SER A 59 5.91 0.19 -15.47
N HIS A 60 6.18 1.46 -15.19
CA HIS A 60 7.39 1.90 -14.51
C HIS A 60 7.23 1.76 -12.99
N PHE A 61 7.59 0.59 -12.47
CA PHE A 61 7.60 0.29 -11.04
C PHE A 61 9.03 0.12 -10.50
N SER A 62 9.20 0.27 -9.19
CA SER A 62 10.50 0.10 -8.52
C SER A 62 10.80 -1.38 -8.26
N LYS A 63 12.08 -1.72 -8.03
CA LYS A 63 12.46 -3.09 -7.61
C LYS A 63 11.73 -3.53 -6.34
N GLN A 64 11.59 -2.63 -5.36
CA GLN A 64 10.87 -2.88 -4.10
C GLN A 64 9.39 -3.23 -4.34
N THR A 65 8.72 -2.49 -5.23
CA THR A 65 7.32 -2.76 -5.61
C THR A 65 7.17 -4.16 -6.20
N LYS A 66 8.11 -4.58 -7.05
CA LYS A 66 8.13 -5.93 -7.61
C LYS A 66 8.35 -6.98 -6.53
N GLU A 67 9.33 -6.78 -5.64
CA GLU A 67 9.64 -7.72 -4.56
C GLU A 67 8.45 -7.89 -3.58
N VAL A 68 7.75 -6.79 -3.25
CA VAL A 68 6.53 -6.85 -2.44
C VAL A 68 5.42 -7.59 -3.18
N TYR A 69 5.20 -7.30 -4.47
CA TYR A 69 4.20 -8.03 -5.25
C TYR A 69 4.50 -9.53 -5.28
N GLU A 70 5.71 -9.94 -5.67
CA GLU A 70 6.11 -11.35 -5.76
C GLU A 70 5.98 -12.08 -4.43
N LYS A 71 6.27 -11.40 -3.31
CA LYS A 71 6.17 -12.00 -1.97
C LYS A 71 4.74 -12.19 -1.48
N TYR A 72 3.83 -11.29 -1.82
CA TYR A 72 2.48 -11.24 -1.22
C TYR A 72 1.34 -11.51 -2.22
N ARG A 73 1.63 -11.67 -3.52
CA ARG A 73 0.60 -11.88 -4.57
C ARG A 73 -0.33 -13.06 -4.32
N ASP A 74 0.19 -14.12 -3.69
CA ASP A 74 -0.56 -15.35 -3.45
C ASP A 74 -1.21 -15.37 -2.05
N PHE A 75 -1.12 -14.27 -1.29
CA PHE A 75 -1.84 -14.13 -0.03
C PHE A 75 -3.34 -14.05 -0.30
N SER A 76 -4.12 -14.69 0.57
CA SER A 76 -5.56 -14.47 0.61
C SER A 76 -5.87 -13.01 0.94
N GLU A 77 -7.06 -12.53 0.58
CA GLU A 77 -7.48 -11.19 0.99
C GLU A 77 -7.48 -11.05 2.52
N GLU A 78 -7.87 -12.09 3.27
CA GLU A 78 -7.86 -12.07 4.72
C GLU A 78 -6.45 -11.87 5.30
N ASP A 79 -5.46 -12.59 4.80
CA ASP A 79 -4.07 -12.46 5.25
C ASP A 79 -3.50 -11.10 4.90
N LEU A 80 -3.81 -10.60 3.70
CA LEU A 80 -3.35 -9.29 3.28
C LEU A 80 -4.00 -8.16 4.09
N ARG A 81 -5.28 -8.32 4.49
CA ARG A 81 -5.96 -7.41 5.42
C ARG A 81 -5.27 -7.38 6.76
N LYS A 82 -4.97 -8.53 7.37
CA LYS A 82 -4.23 -8.60 8.65
C LYS A 82 -2.91 -7.84 8.54
N VAL A 83 -2.14 -8.08 7.49
CA VAL A 83 -0.83 -7.45 7.27
C VAL A 83 -0.95 -5.94 7.08
N GLY A 84 -1.82 -5.48 6.17
CA GLY A 84 -2.01 -4.06 5.87
C GLY A 84 -2.54 -3.27 7.07
N ARG A 85 -3.54 -3.82 7.77
CA ARG A 85 -4.11 -3.20 8.97
C ARG A 85 -3.11 -3.11 10.11
N ASN A 86 -2.34 -4.17 10.36
CA ASN A 86 -1.31 -4.16 11.40
C ASN A 86 -0.24 -3.07 11.16
N ILE A 87 0.09 -2.74 9.91
CA ILE A 87 0.99 -1.61 9.61
C ILE A 87 0.32 -0.28 9.98
N ILE A 88 -0.91 -0.06 9.53
CA ILE A 88 -1.65 1.18 9.77
C ILE A 88 -1.85 1.41 11.27
N GLU A 89 -2.26 0.39 12.02
CA GLU A 89 -2.51 0.46 13.46
C GLU A 89 -1.21 0.74 14.26
N ARG A 90 -0.10 0.10 13.89
CA ARG A 90 1.22 0.39 14.51
C ARG A 90 1.65 1.83 14.28
N ARG A 91 1.55 2.33 13.05
CA ARG A 91 1.90 3.72 12.71
C ARG A 91 1.01 4.73 13.43
N LEU A 92 -0.29 4.45 13.50
CA LEU A 92 -1.24 5.29 14.22
C LEU A 92 -0.92 5.37 15.71
N THR A 93 -0.48 4.26 16.32
CA THR A 93 -0.10 4.21 17.73
C THR A 93 1.20 4.97 17.99
N SER A 94 2.21 4.79 17.15
CA SER A 94 3.50 5.50 17.26
C SER A 94 3.38 7.02 17.08
N ARG A 95 2.34 7.53 16.40
CA ARG A 95 2.10 8.97 16.22
C ARG A 95 1.39 9.65 17.40
N LYS A 96 0.76 8.87 18.29
CA LYS A 96 0.02 9.37 19.46
C LYS A 96 0.89 9.50 20.72
N LEU A 97 2.11 8.97 20.67
CA LEU A 97 3.15 9.09 21.71
C LEU A 97 4.09 10.23 21.33
#